data_AF-A0A8J3B9J6-F1
#
_entry.id   AF-A0A8J3B9J6-F1
#
_cell.length_a   1.000
_cell.length_b   1.000
_cell.length_c   1.000
_cell.angle_alpha   90.00
_cell.angle_beta   90.00
_cell.angle_gamma   90.00
#
_symmetry.space_group_name_H-M   'P 1'
#
loop_
_entity.id
_entity.type
_entity.pdbx_description
1 polymer ?
#
loop_
_entity_poly.entity_id
_entity_poly.type
_entity_poly.pdbx_seq_one_letter_code
_entity_poly.pdbx_strand_id
1 'polypeptide(L)'
;MTRALFRSRAMTRSADPEKLDERVRVVTVPGWIALAVALVVAVSVLSWAWLGTTRSQVTGTALLVRAPHTFTAESPVYGFVVDGPPAEGSRVEQGQRIGTVRAAATAGTPLVPVLAPVSGTVISGAAERGTVVVPGQDLAYLEAETGPLVAQAFVPTAEGKRVVKGMSARVEPSTAPSAVYGWLLADVTAVSSYTVTPDRVRTVVGHGAIADGIVNGPPVLLVTLALQPAGAGGRYRWTSGDGPPFAVGSGTLATAAITVSSSRPIDTLFGRGR
;
A
#
# COMPACT_ATOMS: atom_id res chain seq x y z
N MET A 1 -44.12 -11.76 93.01
CA MET A 1 -43.13 -12.66 92.37
C MET A 1 -43.79 -13.34 91.18
N THR A 2 -42.98 -13.62 90.16
CA THR A 2 -43.29 -14.43 88.96
C THR A 2 -43.95 -13.70 87.79
N ARG A 3 -43.07 -13.03 87.03
CA ARG A 3 -43.26 -12.60 85.64
C ARG A 3 -43.73 -13.75 84.76
N ALA A 4 -44.91 -13.62 84.15
CA ALA A 4 -45.24 -14.33 82.91
C ALA A 4 -44.48 -13.67 81.76
N LEU A 5 -43.26 -14.15 81.52
CA LEU A 5 -42.49 -13.91 80.30
C LEU A 5 -43.13 -14.74 79.17
N PHE A 6 -43.23 -14.15 77.98
CA PHE A 6 -43.76 -14.72 76.73
C PHE A 6 -45.28 -14.71 76.52
N ARG A 7 -45.82 -13.53 76.15
CA ARG A 7 -46.76 -13.41 75.02
C ARG A 7 -46.91 -11.94 74.62
N SER A 8 -46.83 -11.65 73.31
CA SER A 8 -47.05 -10.35 72.59
C SER A 8 -45.82 -9.71 71.90
N ARG A 9 -45.14 -10.48 71.03
CA ARG A 9 -44.30 -9.94 69.93
C ARG A 9 -44.90 -10.26 68.56
N ALA A 10 -46.19 -10.02 68.39
CA ALA A 10 -46.87 -10.00 67.11
C ALA A 10 -48.14 -9.15 67.27
N MET A 11 -48.37 -8.19 66.37
CA MET A 11 -49.29 -7.03 66.50
C MET A 11 -48.70 -5.97 67.45
N THR A 12 -48.06 -4.90 67.02
CA THR A 12 -48.33 -3.98 65.91
C THR A 12 -46.99 -3.35 65.51
N ARG A 13 -46.43 -3.79 64.38
CA ARG A 13 -45.53 -2.97 63.56
C ARG A 13 -46.10 -2.92 62.17
N SER A 14 -47.31 -2.37 62.11
CA SER A 14 -47.98 -2.00 60.88
C SER A 14 -47.31 -0.72 60.41
N ALA A 15 -46.70 -0.79 59.23
CA ALA A 15 -46.47 0.30 58.30
C ALA A 15 -46.15 1.68 58.92
N ASP A 16 -44.86 2.01 59.00
CA ASP A 16 -44.41 3.41 58.88
C ASP A 16 -44.24 3.68 57.37
N PRO A 17 -45.19 4.35 56.70
CA PRO A 17 -45.14 4.61 55.25
C PRO A 17 -44.62 6.02 54.94
N GLU A 18 -44.13 6.79 55.92
CA GLU A 18 -43.83 8.23 55.75
C GLU A 18 -42.36 8.60 55.98
N LYS A 19 -41.45 7.89 55.32
CA LYS A 19 -40.11 8.44 54.99
C LYS A 19 -39.76 8.30 53.50
N LEU A 20 -40.78 8.48 52.66
CA LEU A 20 -40.62 8.77 51.23
C LEU A 20 -40.53 10.29 50.94
N ASP A 21 -40.52 11.11 51.98
CA ASP A 21 -40.61 12.57 51.87
C ASP A 21 -39.26 13.28 52.01
N GLU A 22 -38.15 12.56 51.80
CA GLU A 22 -36.95 13.24 51.35
C GLU A 22 -37.17 13.54 49.87
N ARG A 23 -37.79 14.69 49.60
CA ARG A 23 -37.90 15.26 48.27
C ARG A 23 -36.52 15.18 47.65
N VAL A 24 -36.32 14.19 46.78
CA VAL A 24 -35.22 14.20 45.83
C VAL A 24 -35.34 15.55 45.16
N ARG A 25 -34.46 16.48 45.53
CA ARG A 25 -34.24 17.69 44.76
C ARG A 25 -33.72 17.19 43.43
N VAL A 26 -34.65 16.87 42.55
CA VAL A 26 -34.40 16.79 41.12
C VAL A 26 -33.86 18.17 40.83
N VAL A 27 -32.56 18.26 40.61
CA VAL A 27 -31.92 19.48 40.14
C VAL A 27 -32.71 19.84 38.89
N THR A 28 -33.62 20.80 38.98
CA THR A 28 -34.42 21.24 37.85
C THR A 28 -33.43 21.99 36.98
N VAL A 29 -32.71 21.26 36.14
CA VAL A 29 -31.81 21.84 35.14
C VAL A 29 -32.67 22.84 34.38
N PRO A 30 -32.38 24.16 34.46
CA PRO A 30 -33.17 25.16 33.76
C PRO A 30 -33.31 24.73 32.30
N GLY A 31 -34.53 24.75 31.74
CA GLY A 31 -34.78 24.22 30.41
C GLY A 31 -33.86 24.80 29.33
N TRP A 32 -33.37 26.03 29.52
CA TRP A 32 -32.34 26.63 28.68
C TRP A 32 -31.00 25.87 28.73
N ILE A 33 -30.52 25.38 29.88
CA ILE A 33 -29.29 24.57 29.93
C ILE A 33 -29.47 23.27 29.13
N ALA A 34 -30.62 22.61 29.26
CA ALA A 34 -30.92 21.42 28.45
C ALA A 34 -30.94 21.77 26.94
N LEU A 35 -31.52 22.90 26.55
CA LEU A 35 -31.53 23.39 25.18
C LEU A 35 -30.13 23.75 24.66
N ALA A 36 -29.31 24.39 25.48
CA ALA A 36 -27.95 24.76 25.15
C ALA A 36 -27.07 23.52 24.94
N VAL A 37 -27.19 22.51 25.81
CA VAL A 37 -26.49 21.22 25.66
C VAL A 37 -26.95 20.52 24.38
N ALA A 38 -28.26 20.48 24.10
CA ALA A 38 -28.79 19.90 22.87
C ALA A 38 -28.27 20.62 21.61
N LEU A 39 -28.20 21.95 21.63
CA LEU A 39 -27.65 22.76 20.54
C LEU A 39 -26.16 22.47 20.33
N VAL A 40 -25.36 22.39 21.41
CA VAL A 40 -23.92 22.08 21.32
C VAL A 40 -23.70 20.69 20.73
N VAL A 41 -24.48 19.68 21.14
CA VAL A 41 -24.40 18.33 20.57
C VAL A 41 -24.78 18.36 19.09
N ALA A 42 -25.86 19.05 18.72
CA ALA A 42 -26.30 19.17 17.32
C ALA A 42 -25.24 19.86 16.45
N VAL A 43 -24.67 20.97 16.92
CA VAL A 43 -23.57 21.68 16.23
C VAL A 43 -22.32 20.80 16.13
N SER A 44 -22.01 20.02 17.16
CA SER A 44 -20.87 19.09 17.12
C SER A 44 -21.07 17.99 16.08
N VAL A 45 -22.28 17.40 16.01
CA VAL A 45 -22.62 16.39 14.99
C VAL A 45 -22.59 16.99 13.59
N LEU A 46 -23.14 18.18 13.40
CA LEU A 46 -23.11 18.90 12.11
C LEU A 46 -21.69 19.25 11.70
N SER A 47 -20.88 19.72 12.64
CA SER A 47 -19.46 20.02 12.42
C SER A 47 -18.69 18.76 12.03
N TRP A 48 -18.91 17.64 12.73
CA TRP A 48 -18.30 16.37 12.37
C TRP A 48 -18.79 15.84 11.01
N ALA A 49 -20.06 16.06 10.64
CA ALA A 49 -20.58 15.66 9.34
C ALA A 49 -19.99 16.46 8.18
N TRP A 50 -19.69 17.75 8.40
CA TRP A 50 -19.10 18.65 7.40
C TRP A 50 -17.57 18.56 7.31
N LEU A 51 -16.90 18.43 8.46
CA LEU A 51 -15.43 18.41 8.55
C LEU A 51 -14.86 16.98 8.54
N GLY A 52 -15.68 15.99 8.88
CA GLY A 52 -15.29 14.60 8.81
C GLY A 52 -14.95 14.20 7.37
N THR A 53 -13.95 13.35 7.20
CA THR A 53 -13.65 12.72 5.91
C THR A 53 -13.57 11.22 6.13
N THR A 54 -14.46 10.47 5.48
CA THR A 54 -14.40 9.02 5.40
C THR A 54 -13.66 8.63 4.14
N ARG A 55 -12.49 8.04 4.33
CA ARG A 55 -11.61 7.59 3.25
C ARG A 55 -11.96 6.14 2.90
N SER A 56 -12.37 5.89 1.67
CA SER A 56 -12.52 4.53 1.16
C SER A 56 -11.14 4.01 0.80
N GLN A 57 -10.74 2.92 1.45
CA GLN A 57 -9.47 2.25 1.20
C GLN A 57 -9.72 0.84 0.66
N VAL A 58 -8.83 0.41 -0.22
CA VAL A 58 -8.74 -0.96 -0.72
C VAL A 58 -7.51 -1.57 -0.08
N THR A 59 -7.68 -2.70 0.60
CA THR A 59 -6.60 -3.37 1.33
C THR A 59 -6.16 -4.63 0.60
N GLY A 60 -4.86 -4.89 0.55
CA GLY A 60 -4.31 -6.10 -0.05
C GLY A 60 -3.05 -6.56 0.67
N THR A 61 -2.79 -7.86 0.61
CA THR A 61 -1.49 -8.42 1.02
C THR A 61 -0.43 -7.95 0.05
N ALA A 62 0.71 -7.50 0.55
CA ALA A 62 1.81 -7.02 -0.25
C ALA A 62 3.11 -7.72 0.10
N LEU A 63 4.01 -7.78 -0.88
CA LEU A 63 5.39 -8.18 -0.68
C LEU A 63 6.28 -7.01 -1.07
N LEU A 64 7.16 -6.61 -0.16
CA LEU A 64 8.22 -5.67 -0.46
C LEU A 64 9.27 -6.42 -1.26
N VAL A 65 9.45 -5.99 -2.49
CA VAL A 65 10.49 -6.51 -3.37
C VAL A 65 11.33 -5.33 -3.82
N ARG A 66 12.64 -5.53 -3.98
CA ARG A 66 13.35 -4.60 -4.86
C ARG A 66 12.69 -4.76 -6.22
N ALA A 67 12.20 -3.66 -6.76
CA ALA A 67 11.48 -3.71 -8.03
C ALA A 67 12.38 -4.44 -9.02
N PRO A 68 11.98 -5.60 -9.56
CA PRO A 68 12.69 -6.13 -10.68
C PRO A 68 12.44 -5.17 -11.86
N HIS A 69 13.36 -4.81 -12.73
CA HIS A 69 14.82 -4.89 -12.83
C HIS A 69 15.14 -5.07 -14.31
N THR A 70 14.18 -5.48 -15.16
CA THR A 70 14.33 -5.59 -16.61
C THR A 70 14.49 -4.20 -17.23
N PHE A 71 15.72 -3.72 -17.29
CA PHE A 71 16.07 -2.57 -18.10
C PHE A 71 16.40 -3.07 -19.50
N THR A 72 15.78 -2.44 -20.48
CA THR A 72 16.17 -2.65 -21.86
C THR A 72 17.28 -1.70 -22.22
N ALA A 73 18.35 -2.24 -22.78
CA ALA A 73 19.28 -1.43 -23.56
C ALA A 73 18.79 -1.38 -25.00
N GLU A 74 18.56 -0.18 -25.51
CA GLU A 74 18.02 0.05 -26.84
C GLU A 74 19.11 0.54 -27.80
N SER A 75 18.93 0.28 -29.10
CA SER A 75 19.79 0.88 -30.10
C SER A 75 19.55 2.39 -30.17
N PRO A 76 20.58 3.23 -30.12
CA PRO A 76 20.44 4.68 -30.30
C PRO A 76 20.37 5.07 -31.79
N VAL A 77 20.71 4.15 -32.71
CA VAL A 77 20.85 4.43 -34.15
C VAL A 77 20.22 3.33 -35.00
N TYR A 78 19.82 3.68 -36.23
CA TYR A 78 19.46 2.70 -37.23
C TYR A 78 20.73 2.04 -37.80
N GLY A 79 20.82 0.71 -37.77
CA GLY A 79 22.05 0.02 -38.12
C GLY A 79 22.02 -1.49 -38.03
N PHE A 80 23.20 -2.10 -38.15
CA PHE A 80 23.41 -3.53 -37.99
C PHE A 80 24.18 -3.80 -36.70
N VAL A 81 23.77 -4.82 -35.95
CA VAL A 81 24.49 -5.28 -34.77
C VAL A 81 25.80 -5.95 -35.21
N VAL A 82 26.93 -5.38 -34.81
CA VAL A 82 28.28 -5.91 -35.08
C VAL A 82 28.69 -6.89 -33.98
N ASP A 83 28.45 -6.52 -32.73
CA ASP A 83 28.64 -7.40 -31.57
C ASP A 83 27.35 -7.42 -30.77
N GLY A 84 26.84 -8.64 -30.56
CA GLY A 84 25.65 -8.88 -29.75
C GLY A 84 25.93 -8.74 -28.25
N PRO A 85 24.87 -8.82 -27.43
CA PRO A 85 25.00 -8.72 -25.99
C PRO A 85 25.79 -9.86 -25.35
N PRO A 86 26.36 -9.61 -24.15
CA PRO A 86 26.98 -10.67 -23.36
C PRO A 86 25.99 -11.82 -23.15
N ALA A 87 26.52 -13.03 -22.95
CA ALA A 87 25.69 -14.22 -22.74
C ALA A 87 24.72 -14.04 -21.56
N GLU A 88 23.57 -14.70 -21.64
CA GLU A 88 22.59 -14.74 -20.54
C GLU A 88 23.27 -15.19 -19.24
N GLY A 89 22.90 -14.56 -18.12
CA GLY A 89 23.53 -14.75 -16.82
C GLY A 89 24.82 -13.93 -16.59
N SER A 90 25.32 -13.19 -17.58
CA SER A 90 26.51 -12.34 -17.41
C SER A 90 26.22 -11.11 -16.55
N ARG A 91 27.08 -10.81 -15.58
CA ARG A 91 27.03 -9.56 -14.81
C ARG A 91 27.60 -8.40 -15.63
N VAL A 92 26.91 -7.26 -15.64
CA VAL A 92 27.32 -6.02 -16.29
C VAL A 92 27.22 -4.82 -15.33
N GLU A 93 28.08 -3.83 -15.50
CA GLU A 93 28.06 -2.58 -14.76
C GLU A 93 27.37 -1.46 -15.56
N GLN A 94 26.79 -0.48 -14.87
CA GLN A 94 26.21 0.69 -15.52
C GLN A 94 27.26 1.40 -16.40
N GLY A 95 26.90 1.67 -17.66
CA GLY A 95 27.80 2.26 -18.65
C GLY A 95 28.74 1.26 -19.33
N GLN A 96 28.75 -0.02 -18.93
CA GLN A 96 29.50 -1.05 -19.62
C GLN A 96 28.95 -1.27 -21.03
N ARG A 97 29.83 -1.47 -22.00
CA ARG A 97 29.44 -1.82 -23.37
C ARG A 97 28.83 -3.21 -23.38
N ILE A 98 27.60 -3.30 -23.85
CA ILE A 98 26.85 -4.55 -24.01
C ILE A 98 26.52 -4.85 -25.48
N GLY A 99 27.07 -4.10 -26.42
CA GLY A 99 26.85 -4.34 -27.84
C GLY A 99 27.40 -3.21 -28.67
N THR A 100 27.53 -3.46 -29.96
CA THR A 100 28.00 -2.45 -30.90
C THR A 100 27.12 -2.46 -32.13
N VAL A 101 26.55 -1.31 -32.47
CA VAL A 101 25.74 -1.12 -33.68
C VAL A 101 26.53 -0.29 -34.68
N ARG A 102 26.61 -0.76 -35.92
CA ARG A 102 27.12 0.02 -37.04
C ARG A 102 25.95 0.72 -37.69
N ALA A 103 25.88 2.04 -37.57
CA ALA A 103 24.83 2.82 -38.20
C ALA A 103 24.81 2.58 -39.72
N ALA A 104 23.62 2.45 -40.32
CA ALA A 104 23.45 2.06 -41.72
C ALA A 104 23.79 3.17 -42.73
N ALA A 105 24.36 4.29 -42.29
CA ALA A 105 24.88 5.31 -43.19
C ALA A 105 26.22 4.84 -43.79
N THR A 106 26.42 5.21 -45.06
CA THR A 106 27.56 5.00 -45.97
C THR A 106 28.89 4.52 -45.35
N ALA A 107 29.60 3.64 -46.08
CA ALA A 107 30.91 3.10 -45.71
C ALA A 107 31.84 4.16 -45.08
N GLY A 108 32.22 3.94 -43.80
CA GLY A 108 33.03 4.87 -43.00
C GLY A 108 32.38 5.37 -41.70
N THR A 109 31.10 5.08 -41.47
CA THR A 109 30.38 5.52 -40.25
C THR A 109 30.90 4.86 -38.97
N PRO A 110 31.09 5.61 -37.87
CA PRO A 110 31.62 5.07 -36.61
C PRO A 110 30.70 4.02 -35.99
N LEU A 111 31.32 3.04 -35.34
CA LEU A 111 30.66 2.06 -34.50
C LEU A 111 30.08 2.77 -33.26
N VAL A 112 28.78 2.55 -33.00
CA VAL A 112 28.09 3.13 -31.85
C VAL A 112 27.97 2.06 -30.77
N PRO A 113 28.65 2.22 -29.61
CA PRO A 113 28.50 1.30 -28.50
C PRO A 113 27.13 1.48 -27.85
N VAL A 114 26.47 0.36 -27.56
CA VAL A 114 25.28 0.34 -26.70
C VAL A 114 25.73 0.02 -25.30
N LEU A 115 25.34 0.86 -24.35
CA LEU A 115 25.79 0.80 -22.97
C LEU A 115 24.68 0.26 -22.07
N ALA A 116 25.05 -0.47 -21.02
CA ALA A 116 24.12 -0.91 -20.00
C ALA A 116 23.54 0.30 -19.24
N PRO A 117 22.21 0.48 -19.20
CA PRO A 117 21.57 1.57 -18.45
C PRO A 117 21.76 1.44 -16.93
N VAL A 118 21.99 0.22 -16.42
CA VAL A 118 22.14 -0.10 -14.99
C VAL A 118 23.16 -1.22 -14.77
N SER A 119 23.71 -1.32 -13.56
CA SER A 119 24.48 -2.50 -13.12
C SER A 119 23.53 -3.65 -12.80
N GLY A 120 23.78 -4.84 -13.32
CA GLY A 120 22.86 -5.97 -13.25
C GLY A 120 23.34 -7.25 -13.92
N THR A 121 22.44 -8.19 -14.17
CA THR A 121 22.68 -9.47 -14.85
C THR A 121 21.91 -9.51 -16.16
N VAL A 122 22.52 -9.93 -17.27
CA VAL A 122 21.82 -10.12 -18.55
C VAL A 122 20.81 -11.25 -18.42
N ILE A 123 19.52 -10.96 -18.62
CA ILE A 123 18.45 -11.96 -18.64
C ILE A 123 18.43 -12.65 -20.01
N SER A 124 18.39 -11.86 -21.08
CA SER A 124 18.38 -12.37 -22.46
C SER A 124 18.84 -11.32 -23.46
N GLY A 125 19.39 -11.80 -24.58
CA GLY A 125 19.71 -10.97 -25.74
C GLY A 125 18.51 -10.83 -26.67
N ALA A 126 18.11 -9.60 -27.00
CA ALA A 126 16.98 -9.31 -27.89
C ALA A 126 17.39 -9.18 -29.36
N ALA A 127 18.67 -8.86 -29.65
CA ALA A 127 19.19 -8.79 -31.00
C ALA A 127 20.61 -9.38 -31.10
N GLU A 128 20.77 -10.35 -31.99
CA GLU A 128 22.04 -11.03 -32.26
C GLU A 128 22.87 -10.29 -33.32
N ARG A 129 24.13 -10.66 -33.47
CA ARG A 129 25.02 -10.15 -34.52
C ARG A 129 24.36 -10.32 -35.91
N GLY A 130 24.38 -9.26 -36.71
CA GLY A 130 23.78 -9.22 -38.04
C GLY A 130 22.32 -8.74 -38.06
N THR A 131 21.66 -8.62 -36.91
CA THR A 131 20.30 -8.09 -36.81
C THR A 131 20.28 -6.62 -37.21
N VAL A 132 19.29 -6.23 -38.00
CA VAL A 132 19.01 -4.81 -38.30
C VAL A 132 18.20 -4.24 -37.14
N VAL A 133 18.68 -3.16 -36.56
CA VAL A 133 18.04 -2.47 -35.43
C VAL A 133 17.70 -1.03 -35.79
N VAL A 134 16.58 -0.54 -35.28
CA VAL A 134 16.14 0.87 -35.37
C VAL A 134 16.32 1.57 -34.03
N PRO A 135 16.35 2.92 -33.99
CA PRO A 135 16.35 3.66 -32.74
C PRO A 135 15.18 3.23 -31.84
N GLY A 136 15.47 2.96 -30.58
CA GLY A 136 14.48 2.47 -29.61
C GLY A 136 14.19 0.97 -29.69
N GLN A 137 14.89 0.22 -30.54
CA GLN A 137 14.75 -1.24 -30.55
C GLN A 137 15.66 -1.89 -29.51
N ASP A 138 15.07 -2.78 -28.73
CA ASP A 138 15.69 -3.59 -27.69
C ASP A 138 16.86 -4.44 -28.22
N LEU A 139 18.00 -4.36 -27.55
CA LEU A 139 19.20 -5.17 -27.77
C LEU A 139 19.41 -6.22 -26.69
N ALA A 140 19.13 -5.88 -25.43
CA ALA A 140 19.27 -6.80 -24.30
C ALA A 140 18.33 -6.44 -23.16
N TYR A 141 17.88 -7.46 -22.45
CA TYR A 141 17.13 -7.36 -21.21
C TYR A 141 18.07 -7.62 -20.03
N LEU A 142 18.17 -6.66 -19.12
CA LEU A 142 19.09 -6.69 -17.97
C LEU A 142 18.29 -6.72 -16.69
N GLU A 143 18.66 -7.52 -15.69
CA GLU A 143 18.12 -7.48 -14.33
C GLU A 143 19.04 -6.63 -13.43
N ALA A 144 18.66 -5.41 -13.04
CA ALA A 144 19.49 -4.59 -12.16
C ALA A 144 19.81 -5.30 -10.82
N GLU A 145 21.04 -5.12 -10.30
CA GLU A 145 21.46 -5.70 -9.01
C GLU A 145 21.00 -4.85 -7.82
N THR A 146 20.74 -3.57 -8.07
CA THR A 146 20.27 -2.60 -7.08
C THR A 146 19.07 -1.83 -7.63
N GLY A 147 18.11 -1.53 -6.77
CA GLY A 147 16.90 -0.83 -7.17
C GLY A 147 16.08 -0.36 -5.97
N PRO A 148 15.17 0.61 -6.18
CA PRO A 148 14.26 1.05 -5.14
C PRO A 148 13.37 -0.12 -4.72
N LEU A 149 13.02 -0.11 -3.43
CA LEU A 149 12.06 -1.02 -2.87
C LEU A 149 10.66 -0.58 -3.30
N VAL A 150 9.87 -1.52 -3.79
CA VAL A 150 8.47 -1.33 -4.15
C VAL A 150 7.63 -2.35 -3.40
N ALA A 151 6.37 -2.03 -3.14
CA ALA A 151 5.41 -3.01 -2.65
C ALA A 151 4.59 -3.54 -3.84
N GLN A 152 4.65 -4.85 -4.05
CA GLN A 152 3.75 -5.56 -4.95
C GLN A 152 2.55 -6.03 -4.14
N ALA A 153 1.42 -5.34 -4.30
CA ALA A 153 0.18 -5.62 -3.60
C ALA A 153 -0.75 -6.49 -4.44
N PHE A 154 -1.28 -7.55 -3.84
CA PHE A 154 -2.29 -8.43 -4.39
C PHE A 154 -3.66 -7.97 -3.89
N VAL A 155 -4.43 -7.38 -4.81
CA VAL A 155 -5.72 -6.75 -4.49
C VAL A 155 -6.85 -7.56 -5.14
N PRO A 156 -7.93 -7.91 -4.43
CA PRO A 156 -9.07 -8.60 -5.03
C PRO A 156 -9.62 -7.85 -6.24
N THR A 157 -9.90 -8.57 -7.34
CA THR A 157 -10.32 -7.97 -8.62
C THR A 157 -11.59 -7.13 -8.50
N ALA A 158 -12.49 -7.48 -7.57
CA ALA A 158 -13.71 -6.72 -7.29
C ALA A 158 -13.40 -5.27 -6.85
N GLU A 159 -12.34 -5.08 -6.07
CA GLU A 159 -11.92 -3.78 -5.53
C GLU A 159 -10.85 -3.11 -6.38
N GLY A 160 -9.95 -3.90 -6.99
CA GLY A 160 -8.81 -3.42 -7.76
C GLY A 160 -9.20 -2.61 -9.00
N LYS A 161 -10.42 -2.77 -9.53
CA LYS A 161 -10.94 -1.93 -10.63
C LYS A 161 -11.06 -0.44 -10.28
N ARG A 162 -11.16 -0.13 -8.99
CA ARG A 162 -11.23 1.25 -8.48
C ARG A 162 -9.84 1.85 -8.28
N VAL A 163 -8.78 1.04 -8.34
CA VAL A 163 -7.40 1.48 -8.17
C VAL A 163 -6.85 1.98 -9.49
N VAL A 164 -6.29 3.18 -9.49
CA VAL A 164 -5.72 3.82 -10.67
C VAL A 164 -4.34 4.38 -10.33
N LYS A 165 -3.46 4.47 -11.34
CA LYS A 165 -2.16 5.12 -11.22
C LYS A 165 -2.31 6.54 -10.64
N GLY A 166 -1.41 6.88 -9.72
CA GLY A 166 -1.37 8.17 -9.03
C GLY A 166 -2.13 8.20 -7.70
N MET A 167 -2.87 7.15 -7.35
CA MET A 167 -3.49 7.06 -6.02
C MET A 167 -2.43 6.89 -4.94
N SER A 168 -2.65 7.52 -3.78
CA SER A 168 -1.78 7.34 -2.62
C SER A 168 -2.11 6.04 -1.88
N ALA A 169 -1.06 5.35 -1.48
CA ALA A 169 -1.11 4.13 -0.71
C ALA A 169 -0.27 4.28 0.57
N ARG A 170 -0.62 3.46 1.56
CA ARG A 170 0.14 3.28 2.79
C ARG A 170 0.52 1.81 2.90
N VAL A 171 1.76 1.55 3.27
CA VAL A 171 2.31 0.19 3.39
C VAL A 171 2.76 -0.03 4.82
N GLU A 172 2.35 -1.16 5.41
CA GLU A 172 2.74 -1.60 6.74
C GLU A 172 3.57 -2.88 6.62
N PRO A 173 4.90 -2.80 6.77
CA PRO A 173 5.76 -3.99 6.81
C PRO A 173 5.49 -4.81 8.06
N SER A 174 5.55 -6.14 7.95
CA SER A 174 5.43 -7.06 9.09
C SER A 174 6.55 -6.88 10.12
N THR A 175 7.71 -6.38 9.68
CA THR A 175 8.86 -6.08 10.55
C THR A 175 8.76 -4.72 11.24
N ALA A 176 7.88 -3.83 10.78
CA ALA A 176 7.74 -2.47 11.30
C ALA A 176 6.25 -2.10 11.45
N PRO A 177 5.61 -2.53 12.56
CA PRO A 177 4.19 -2.27 12.80
C PRO A 177 3.85 -0.79 12.85
N SER A 178 2.72 -0.43 12.24
CA SER A 178 2.31 0.97 12.07
C SER A 178 1.93 1.65 13.39
N ALA A 179 1.52 0.87 14.40
CA ALA A 179 1.25 1.37 15.75
C ALA A 179 2.48 1.97 16.43
N VAL A 180 3.68 1.56 16.02
CA VAL A 180 4.97 2.02 16.60
C VAL A 180 5.65 3.01 15.67
N TYR A 181 5.75 2.69 14.37
CA TYR A 181 6.57 3.44 13.41
C TYR A 181 5.76 4.24 12.38
N GLY A 182 4.43 4.14 12.41
CA GLY A 182 3.58 4.68 11.36
C GLY A 182 3.65 3.88 10.07
N TRP A 183 3.11 4.45 9.00
CA TRP A 183 3.00 3.80 7.70
C TRP A 183 4.07 4.29 6.73
N LEU A 184 4.61 3.39 5.91
CA LEU A 184 5.36 3.78 4.71
C LEU A 184 4.42 4.45 3.72
N LEU A 185 4.84 5.61 3.21
CA LEU A 185 4.11 6.32 2.17
C LEU A 185 4.50 5.79 0.80
N ALA A 186 3.51 5.54 -0.05
CA ALA A 186 3.70 5.03 -1.39
C ALA A 186 2.67 5.60 -2.37
N ASP A 187 2.98 5.53 -3.66
CA ASP A 187 2.07 5.91 -4.74
C ASP A 187 1.88 4.75 -5.71
N VAL A 188 0.65 4.58 -6.20
CA VAL A 188 0.33 3.58 -7.20
C VAL A 188 0.98 3.97 -8.52
N THR A 189 1.94 3.19 -8.99
CA THR A 189 2.66 3.44 -10.25
C THR A 189 2.15 2.58 -11.40
N ALA A 190 1.68 1.37 -11.10
CA ALA A 190 1.11 0.45 -12.07
C ALA A 190 -0.01 -0.39 -11.45
N VAL A 191 -1.01 -0.70 -12.27
CA VAL A 191 -2.08 -1.64 -11.96
C VAL A 191 -2.12 -2.62 -13.12
N SER A 192 -1.97 -3.91 -12.84
CA SER A 192 -2.08 -4.94 -13.86
C SER A 192 -3.48 -4.97 -14.44
N SER A 193 -3.60 -4.98 -15.77
CA SER A 193 -4.87 -5.17 -16.48
C SER A 193 -5.37 -6.62 -16.45
N TYR A 194 -4.51 -7.56 -16.03
CA TYR A 194 -4.81 -8.98 -15.96
C TYR A 194 -4.67 -9.49 -14.53
N THR A 195 -5.49 -10.48 -14.18
CA THR A 195 -5.36 -11.21 -12.91
C THR A 195 -4.07 -11.99 -12.88
N VAL A 196 -3.44 -12.05 -11.71
CA VAL A 196 -2.16 -12.76 -11.54
C VAL A 196 -2.39 -14.25 -11.71
N THR A 197 -1.60 -14.91 -12.54
CA THR A 197 -1.64 -16.37 -12.66
C THR A 197 -1.07 -17.02 -11.40
N PRO A 198 -1.57 -18.21 -10.99
CA PRO A 198 -1.05 -18.91 -9.81
C PRO A 198 0.46 -19.12 -9.83
N ASP A 199 1.03 -19.42 -11.00
CA ASP A 199 2.47 -19.60 -11.17
C ASP A 199 3.24 -18.31 -10.88
N ARG A 200 2.73 -17.16 -11.32
CA ARG A 200 3.35 -15.86 -11.05
C ARG A 200 3.30 -15.49 -9.57
N VAL A 201 2.22 -15.82 -8.87
CA VAL A 201 2.14 -15.64 -7.40
C VAL A 201 3.23 -16.45 -6.72
N ARG A 202 3.41 -17.73 -7.09
CA ARG A 202 4.43 -18.60 -6.50
C ARG A 202 5.86 -18.14 -6.82
N THR A 203 6.10 -17.53 -7.98
CA THR A 203 7.40 -16.93 -8.30
C THR A 203 7.71 -15.70 -7.43
N VAL A 204 6.71 -14.85 -7.18
CA VAL A 204 6.92 -13.57 -6.46
C VAL A 204 6.93 -13.78 -4.95
N VAL A 205 5.97 -14.54 -4.42
CA VAL A 205 5.74 -14.75 -2.98
C VAL A 205 6.53 -15.95 -2.45
N GLY A 206 6.96 -16.86 -3.33
CA GLY A 206 7.61 -18.12 -2.97
C GLY A 206 6.62 -19.28 -2.82
N HIS A 207 7.12 -20.42 -2.31
CA HIS A 207 6.33 -21.60 -2.04
C HIS A 207 5.94 -21.63 -0.55
N GLY A 208 4.64 -21.70 -0.23
CA GLY A 208 4.15 -21.81 1.14
C GLY A 208 2.77 -21.20 1.36
N ALA A 209 2.34 -21.18 2.62
CA ALA A 209 0.98 -20.84 3.05
C ALA A 209 0.45 -19.48 2.55
N ILE A 210 1.33 -18.51 2.31
CA ILE A 210 0.94 -17.17 1.81
C ILE A 210 0.61 -17.23 0.33
N ALA A 211 1.44 -17.93 -0.46
CA ALA A 211 1.16 -18.15 -1.88
C ALA A 211 -0.11 -19.00 -2.04
N ASP A 212 -0.28 -20.02 -1.22
CA ASP A 212 -1.50 -20.85 -1.22
C ASP A 212 -2.74 -20.04 -0.83
N GLY A 213 -2.64 -19.12 0.14
CA GLY A 213 -3.73 -18.23 0.52
C GLY A 213 -4.15 -17.28 -0.62
N ILE A 214 -3.19 -16.79 -1.40
CA ILE A 214 -3.47 -15.93 -2.56
C ILE A 214 -4.02 -16.75 -3.73
N VAL A 215 -3.45 -17.93 -4.01
CA VAL A 215 -3.85 -18.81 -5.13
C VAL A 215 -5.24 -19.41 -4.91
N ASN A 216 -5.55 -19.85 -3.70
CA ASN A 216 -6.85 -20.45 -3.37
C ASN A 216 -7.91 -19.39 -3.02
N GLY A 217 -7.53 -18.12 -2.98
CA GLY A 217 -8.41 -16.99 -2.75
C GLY A 217 -9.14 -16.51 -4.01
N PRO A 218 -9.90 -15.40 -3.90
CA PRO A 218 -10.50 -14.78 -5.08
C PRO A 218 -9.41 -14.25 -6.04
N PRO A 219 -9.71 -14.12 -7.35
CA PRO A 219 -8.74 -13.59 -8.31
C PRO A 219 -8.22 -12.22 -7.89
N VAL A 220 -6.90 -12.05 -7.88
CA VAL A 220 -6.23 -10.81 -7.49
C VAL A 220 -5.59 -10.11 -8.69
N LEU A 221 -5.56 -8.79 -8.65
CA LEU A 221 -4.74 -7.94 -9.51
C LEU A 221 -3.44 -7.60 -8.81
N LEU A 222 -2.35 -7.50 -9.58
CA LEU A 222 -1.09 -6.99 -9.09
C LEU A 222 -1.07 -5.46 -9.18
N VAL A 223 -0.88 -4.79 -8.06
CA VAL A 223 -0.70 -3.34 -7.98
C VAL A 223 0.72 -3.05 -7.52
N THR A 224 1.45 -2.23 -8.29
CA THR A 224 2.80 -1.79 -7.93
C THR A 224 2.73 -0.46 -7.22
N LEU A 225 3.30 -0.42 -6.02
CA LEU A 225 3.37 0.76 -5.17
C LEU A 225 4.83 1.20 -5.05
N ALA A 226 5.16 2.38 -5.58
CA ALA A 226 6.47 2.97 -5.39
C ALA A 226 6.53 3.65 -4.03
N LEU A 227 7.50 3.27 -3.20
CA LEU A 227 7.71 3.90 -1.91
C LEU A 227 8.29 5.30 -2.10
N GLN A 228 7.79 6.28 -1.36
CA GLN A 228 8.24 7.66 -1.45
C GLN A 228 9.62 7.80 -0.79
N PRO A 229 10.67 8.28 -1.49
CA PRO A 229 11.98 8.48 -0.89
C PRO A 229 11.95 9.66 0.10
N ALA A 230 12.64 9.51 1.23
CA ALA A 230 12.78 10.57 2.25
C ALA A 230 13.93 11.54 1.95
N GLY A 231 14.74 11.26 0.93
CA GLY A 231 15.88 12.09 0.52
C GLY A 231 16.99 11.24 -0.14
N ALA A 232 18.21 11.78 -0.17
CA ALA A 232 19.39 11.05 -0.61
C ALA A 232 19.85 10.09 0.49
N GLY A 233 19.90 8.78 0.20
CA GLY A 233 20.35 7.77 1.17
C GLY A 233 19.47 6.52 1.29
N GLY A 234 18.53 6.29 0.36
CA GLY A 234 17.76 5.04 0.30
C GLY A 234 16.72 4.85 1.41
N ARG A 235 16.47 5.88 2.24
CA ARG A 235 15.38 5.90 3.22
C ARG A 235 14.06 6.27 2.56
N TYR A 236 12.97 5.77 3.13
CA TYR A 236 11.59 6.04 2.67
C TYR A 236 10.84 6.91 3.67
N ARG A 237 9.80 7.60 3.21
CA ARG A 237 8.97 8.48 4.04
C ARG A 237 7.97 7.67 4.84
N TRP A 238 7.84 8.04 6.12
CA TRP A 238 6.88 7.47 7.05
C TRP A 238 5.87 8.54 7.48
N THR A 239 4.68 8.10 7.89
CA THR A 239 3.69 9.04 8.47
C THR A 239 4.12 9.56 9.84
N SER A 240 4.99 8.85 10.53
CA SER A 240 5.41 9.15 11.91
C SER A 240 6.94 9.17 12.01
N GLY A 241 7.51 10.36 12.21
CA GLY A 241 8.96 10.53 12.40
C GLY A 241 9.81 10.01 11.23
N ASP A 242 10.98 9.46 11.56
CA ASP A 242 11.96 8.95 10.60
C ASP A 242 11.79 7.46 10.24
N GLY A 243 10.78 6.79 10.84
CA GLY A 243 10.57 5.35 10.71
C GLY A 243 11.42 4.50 11.69
N PRO A 244 11.53 3.18 11.45
CA PRO A 244 12.27 2.28 12.32
C PRO A 244 13.79 2.49 12.23
N PRO A 245 14.57 2.15 13.29
CA PRO A 245 16.03 2.29 13.30
C PRO A 245 16.76 1.24 12.44
N PHE A 246 16.02 0.42 11.68
CA PHE A 246 16.53 -0.62 10.81
C PHE A 246 15.94 -0.48 9.40
N ALA A 247 16.64 -1.01 8.39
CA ALA A 247 16.19 -0.98 7.01
C ALA A 247 15.15 -2.09 6.75
N VAL A 248 14.01 -1.71 6.17
CA VAL A 248 13.04 -2.68 5.64
C VAL A 248 13.57 -3.22 4.31
N GLY A 249 13.72 -4.54 4.21
CA GLY A 249 14.35 -5.21 3.08
C GLY A 249 13.36 -5.86 2.11
N SER A 250 13.88 -6.28 0.95
CA SER A 250 13.18 -7.16 0.01
C SER A 250 12.83 -8.50 0.68
N GLY A 251 11.71 -9.10 0.29
CA GLY A 251 11.15 -10.31 0.91
C GLY A 251 10.31 -10.03 2.17
N THR A 252 10.20 -8.78 2.61
CA THR A 252 9.37 -8.43 3.77
C THR A 252 7.89 -8.44 3.38
N LEU A 253 7.07 -9.20 4.08
CA LEU A 253 5.61 -9.15 3.93
C LEU A 253 5.07 -7.83 4.43
N ALA A 254 4.01 -7.35 3.81
CA ALA A 254 3.38 -6.11 4.17
C ALA A 254 1.87 -6.15 3.94
N THR A 255 1.17 -5.20 4.53
CA THR A 255 -0.21 -4.88 4.19
C THR A 255 -0.23 -3.54 3.46
N ALA A 256 -0.90 -3.48 2.31
CA ALA A 256 -1.08 -2.26 1.55
C ALA A 256 -2.51 -1.74 1.70
N ALA A 257 -2.67 -0.46 2.02
CA ALA A 257 -3.94 0.25 2.07
C ALA A 257 -3.93 1.39 1.03
N ILE A 258 -4.66 1.20 -0.06
CA ILE A 258 -4.73 2.13 -1.20
C ILE A 258 -5.95 3.02 -1.05
N THR A 259 -5.78 4.33 -1.16
CA THR A 259 -6.90 5.26 -1.06
C THR A 259 -7.58 5.46 -2.42
N VAL A 260 -8.84 5.03 -2.53
CA VAL A 260 -9.60 5.09 -3.79
C VAL A 260 -10.64 6.22 -3.81
N SER A 261 -11.15 6.66 -2.66
CA SER A 261 -11.98 7.86 -2.59
C SER A 261 -11.91 8.53 -1.21
N SER A 262 -12.18 9.83 -1.18
CA SER A 262 -12.29 10.65 0.02
C SER A 262 -13.66 11.31 -0.02
N SER A 263 -14.59 10.87 0.83
CA SER A 263 -15.94 11.42 0.92
C SER A 263 -16.14 12.12 2.26
N ARG A 264 -16.95 13.17 2.32
CA ARG A 264 -17.41 13.71 3.60
C ARG A 264 -18.63 12.91 4.05
N PRO A 265 -18.83 12.62 5.35
CA PRO A 265 -20.02 11.92 5.85
C PRO A 265 -21.34 12.55 5.38
N ILE A 266 -21.36 13.86 5.18
CA ILE A 266 -22.52 14.56 4.64
C ILE A 266 -22.88 14.16 3.20
N ASP A 267 -21.90 13.79 2.38
CA ASP A 267 -22.14 13.37 0.99
C ASP A 267 -22.89 12.03 0.93
N THR A 268 -22.65 11.15 1.91
CA THR A 268 -23.32 9.85 2.07
C THR A 268 -24.78 10.00 2.53
N LEU A 269 -25.06 11.00 3.38
CA LEU A 269 -26.42 11.28 3.88
C LEU A 269 -27.29 12.02 2.86
N PHE A 270 -26.70 12.90 2.04
CA PHE A 270 -27.42 13.70 1.04
C PHE A 270 -27.25 13.20 -0.40
N GLY A 271 -26.68 12.00 -0.59
CA GLY A 271 -26.76 11.25 -1.84
C GLY A 271 -26.16 11.95 -3.06
N ARG A 272 -24.97 12.56 -2.94
CA ARG A 272 -24.30 13.21 -4.07
C ARG A 272 -23.20 12.31 -4.68
N GLY A 273 -23.58 11.55 -5.73
CA GLY A 273 -22.74 10.90 -6.77
C GLY A 273 -21.83 9.75 -6.30
N ARG A 274 -22.11 8.47 -6.60
CA ARG A 274 -21.93 7.77 -7.90
C ARG A 274 -20.61 8.07 -8.61
#